data_AF-A0A7W5F870-F1
#
_entry.id   AF-A0A7W5F870-F1
#
_cell.length_a   1.000
_cell.length_b   1.000
_cell.length_c   1.000
_cell.angle_alpha   90.00
_cell.angle_beta   90.00
_cell.angle_gamma   90.00
#
_symmetry.space_group_name_H-M   'P 1'
#
loop_
_entity.id
_entity.type
_entity.pdbx_description
1 polymer ?
#
loop_
_entity_poly.entity_id
_entity_poly.type
_entity_poly.pdbx_seq_one_letter_code
_entity_poly.pdbx_strand_id
1 'polypeptide(L)'
;MLGMDYNGWHAVAGIALFAPGLFLCRRNSWSVLDLLAAAVAGTAPGIWALISPQVMWVMHMPDHVTDALIHFATAAVMVVIAVVQIRRDGGWGNLMAALRTG
;
A
#
# COMPACT_ATOMS: atom_id res chain seq x y z
N MET A 1 -3.85 -12.70 26.84
CA MET A 1 -3.88 -12.46 25.39
C MET A 1 -5.31 -12.12 25.02
N LEU A 2 -5.59 -10.88 24.59
CA LEU A 2 -6.92 -10.50 24.13
C LEU A 2 -7.05 -11.02 22.70
N GLY A 3 -7.90 -12.04 22.50
CA GLY A 3 -8.18 -12.64 21.21
C GLY A 3 -8.91 -11.66 20.31
N MET A 4 -8.15 -10.81 19.65
CA MET A 4 -8.63 -9.95 18.57
C MET A 4 -8.42 -10.67 17.25
N ASP A 5 -9.42 -10.66 16.37
CA ASP A 5 -9.32 -11.28 15.05
C ASP A 5 -8.31 -10.53 14.18
N TYR A 6 -7.07 -11.03 14.14
CA TYR A 6 -5.98 -10.47 13.32
C TYR A 6 -6.38 -10.42 11.84
N ASN A 7 -7.08 -11.44 11.33
CA ASN A 7 -7.56 -11.47 9.95
C ASN A 7 -8.60 -10.38 9.71
N GLY A 8 -9.49 -10.14 10.68
CA GLY A 8 -10.46 -9.05 10.65
C GLY A 8 -9.80 -7.67 10.57
N TRP A 9 -8.80 -7.39 11.40
CA TRP A 9 -8.07 -6.11 11.34
C TRP A 9 -7.23 -5.95 10.08
N HIS A 10 -6.61 -7.04 9.62
CA HIS A 10 -5.88 -7.04 8.37
C HIS A 10 -6.82 -6.77 7.18
N ALA A 11 -8.04 -7.32 7.20
CA ALA A 11 -9.07 -7.04 6.20
C ALA A 11 -9.54 -5.57 6.25
N VAL A 12 -9.77 -5.01 7.44
CA VAL A 12 -10.12 -3.59 7.58
C VAL A 12 -9.01 -2.69 7.04
N ALA A 13 -7.74 -3.00 7.36
CA ALA A 13 -6.59 -2.27 6.84
C ALA A 13 -6.51 -2.36 5.30
N GLY A 14 -6.71 -3.55 4.73
CA GLY A 14 -6.75 -3.75 3.28
C GLY A 14 -7.87 -2.96 2.61
N ILE A 15 -9.07 -2.94 3.17
CA ILE A 15 -10.18 -2.13 2.66
C ILE A 15 -9.85 -0.64 2.75
N ALA A 16 -9.34 -0.17 3.90
CA ALA A 16 -8.98 1.23 4.08
C ALA A 16 -7.90 1.68 3.08
N LEU A 17 -6.97 0.77 2.75
CA LEU A 17 -5.88 1.03 1.81
C LEU A 17 -6.34 1.03 0.35
N PHE A 18 -7.15 0.06 -0.07
CA PHE A 18 -7.46 -0.17 -1.49
C PHE A 18 -8.84 0.32 -1.94
N ALA A 19 -9.80 0.50 -1.04
CA ALA A 19 -11.12 1.03 -1.40
C ALA A 19 -11.07 2.47 -1.95
N PRO A 20 -10.23 3.40 -1.43
CA PRO A 20 -10.05 4.72 -2.05
C PRO A 20 -9.62 4.63 -3.52
N GLY A 21 -8.87 3.59 -3.90
CA GLY A 21 -8.48 3.30 -5.28
C GLY A 21 -9.66 3.16 -6.24
N LEU A 22 -10.83 2.69 -5.78
CA LEU A 22 -12.06 2.64 -6.60
C LEU A 22 -12.55 4.03 -6.99
N PHE A 23 -12.26 5.04 -6.17
CA PHE A 23 -12.58 6.44 -6.49
C PHE A 23 -11.46 7.09 -7.30
N LEU A 24 -10.21 6.88 -6.88
CA LEU A 24 -9.02 7.51 -7.46
C LEU A 24 -8.68 6.97 -8.85
N CYS A 25 -9.14 5.76 -9.21
CA CYS A 25 -8.93 5.21 -10.55
C CYS A 25 -9.66 5.97 -11.68
N ARG A 26 -10.56 6.90 -11.37
CA ARG A 26 -11.26 7.71 -12.38
C ARG A 26 -10.34 8.64 -13.17
N ARG A 27 -9.14 8.92 -12.65
CA ARG A 27 -8.11 9.71 -13.34
C ARG A 27 -6.77 9.00 -13.21
N ASN A 28 -6.07 8.81 -14.33
CA ASN A 28 -4.75 8.15 -14.33
C ASN A 28 -3.77 8.80 -13.34
N SER A 29 -3.77 10.14 -13.25
CA SER A 29 -2.90 10.85 -12.32
C SER A 29 -3.21 10.55 -10.85
N TRP A 30 -4.49 10.36 -10.52
CA TRP A 30 -4.92 10.02 -9.17
C TRP A 30 -4.68 8.54 -8.84
N SER A 31 -4.84 7.64 -9.81
CA SER A 31 -4.51 6.23 -9.62
C SER A 31 -3.02 6.01 -9.38
N VAL A 32 -2.16 6.79 -10.06
CA VAL A 32 -0.72 6.78 -9.80
C VAL A 32 -0.42 7.27 -8.36
N LEU A 33 -1.07 8.33 -7.89
CA LEU A 33 -0.91 8.78 -6.50
C LEU A 33 -1.37 7.72 -5.49
N ASP A 34 -2.50 7.08 -5.74
CA ASP A 34 -3.03 6.00 -4.91
C ASP A 34 -2.04 4.82 -4.83
N LEU A 35 -1.50 4.38 -5.97
CA LEU A 35 -0.50 3.30 -6.02
C LEU A 35 0.77 3.64 -5.22
N LEU A 36 1.26 4.88 -5.32
CA LEU A 36 2.43 5.33 -4.57
C LEU A 36 2.14 5.44 -3.07
N ALA A 37 0.97 5.97 -2.69
CA ALA A 37 0.53 6.03 -1.30
C ALA A 37 0.36 4.62 -0.73
N ALA A 38 -0.26 3.71 -1.48
CA ALA A 38 -0.44 2.32 -1.10
C ALA A 38 0.88 1.58 -0.94
N ALA A 39 1.87 1.85 -1.79
CA ALA A 39 3.21 1.29 -1.64
C ALA A 39 3.88 1.73 -0.33
N VAL A 40 3.80 3.02 0.01
CA VAL A 40 4.36 3.55 1.28
C VAL A 40 3.63 2.95 2.48
N ALA A 41 2.30 2.99 2.46
CA ALA A 41 1.46 2.49 3.53
C ALA A 41 1.57 0.97 3.71
N GLY A 42 1.86 0.21 2.65
CA GLY A 42 2.17 -1.23 2.73
C GLY A 42 3.60 -1.53 3.19
N THR A 43 4.56 -0.64 2.92
CA THR A 43 5.96 -0.81 3.34
C THR A 43 6.13 -0.61 4.85
N ALA A 44 5.42 0.35 5.44
CA ALA A 44 5.48 0.64 6.88
C ALA A 44 5.19 -0.58 7.79
N PRO A 45 4.07 -1.32 7.63
CA PRO A 45 3.81 -2.54 8.39
C PRO A 45 4.83 -3.65 8.06
N GLY A 46 5.33 -3.74 6.83
CA GLY A 46 6.41 -4.69 6.50
C GLY A 46 7.70 -4.43 7.29
N ILE A 47 8.11 -3.16 7.43
CA ILE A 47 9.26 -2.79 8.28
C ILE A 47 8.97 -3.13 9.75
N TRP A 48 7.76 -2.82 10.24
CA TRP A 48 7.37 -3.18 11.60
C TRP A 48 7.48 -4.69 11.84
N ALA A 49 6.94 -5.49 10.92
CA ALA A 49 6.90 -6.94 11.01
C ALA A 49 8.30 -7.57 11.00
N LEU A 50 9.31 -6.93 10.41
CA LEU A 50 10.72 -7.35 10.55
C LEU A 50 11.31 -7.09 11.94
N ILE A 51 10.82 -6.08 12.65
CA ILE A 51 11.40 -5.62 13.92
C ILE A 51 10.66 -6.24 15.11
N SER A 52 9.38 -6.57 14.96
CA SER A 52 8.57 -7.11 16.04
C SER A 52 7.51 -8.10 15.54
N PRO A 53 7.46 -9.32 16.11
CA PRO A 53 6.33 -10.23 15.92
C PRO A 53 5.08 -9.76 16.69
N GLN A 54 5.17 -8.66 17.46
CA GLN A 54 4.04 -8.08 18.17
C GLN A 54 3.45 -6.92 17.38
N VAL A 55 2.20 -7.07 16.96
CA VAL A 55 1.42 -6.02 16.29
C VAL A 55 0.56 -5.30 17.32
N MET A 56 0.67 -3.97 17.36
CA MET A 56 0.01 -3.09 18.33
C MET A 56 0.21 -3.50 19.80
N TRP A 57 1.31 -4.18 20.14
CA TRP A 57 1.66 -4.64 21.50
C TRP A 57 0.68 -5.63 22.15
N VAL A 58 -0.33 -6.12 21.43
CA VAL A 58 -1.37 -7.03 21.96
C VAL A 58 -1.50 -8.31 21.12
N MET A 59 -1.08 -8.29 19.85
CA MET A 59 -1.20 -9.42 18.92
C MET A 59 0.16 -10.04 18.64
N HIS A 60 0.28 -11.37 18.69
CA HIS A 60 1.50 -12.09 18.31
C HIS A 60 1.31 -12.77 16.95
N MET A 61 2.15 -12.43 15.99
CA MET A 61 2.15 -13.01 14.65
C MET A 61 3.31 -14.01 14.51
N PRO A 62 3.05 -15.32 14.42
CA PRO A 62 4.10 -16.34 14.40
C PRO A 62 5.02 -16.22 13.17
N ASP A 63 4.45 -15.82 12.03
CA ASP A 63 5.14 -15.75 10.74
C ASP A 63 5.26 -14.31 10.21
N HIS A 64 5.62 -13.39 11.11
CA HIS A 64 5.88 -11.97 10.84
C HIS A 64 6.92 -11.70 9.72
N VAL A 65 7.84 -12.62 9.45
CA VAL A 65 8.81 -12.47 8.35
C VAL A 65 8.14 -12.70 7.00
N THR A 66 7.32 -13.75 6.86
CA THR A 66 6.56 -13.99 5.63
C THR A 66 5.59 -12.85 5.35
N ASP A 67 4.95 -12.32 6.39
CA ASP A 67 4.11 -11.12 6.30
C ASP A 67 4.88 -9.90 5.77
N ALA A 68 6.06 -9.62 6.33
CA ALA A 68 6.93 -8.55 5.85
C ALA A 68 7.30 -8.72 4.36
N LEU A 69 7.62 -9.95 3.93
CA LEU A 69 7.92 -10.25 2.53
C LEU A 69 6.73 -9.97 1.62
N ILE A 70 5.52 -10.35 2.02
CA ILE A 70 4.29 -10.08 1.26
C ILE A 70 4.03 -8.58 1.16
N HIS A 71 4.23 -7.83 2.24
CA HIS A 71 4.13 -6.37 2.26
C HIS A 71 5.10 -5.71 1.27
N PHE A 72 6.39 -6.10 1.28
CA PHE A 72 7.37 -5.56 0.35
C PHE A 72 7.11 -5.97 -1.10
N ALA A 73 6.72 -7.22 -1.35
CA ALA A 73 6.37 -7.68 -2.69
C ALA A 73 5.19 -6.90 -3.26
N THR A 74 4.15 -6.70 -2.45
CA THR A 74 2.97 -5.91 -2.84
C THR A 74 3.35 -4.46 -3.12
N ALA A 75 4.11 -3.82 -2.23
CA ALA A 75 4.58 -2.45 -2.43
C ALA A 75 5.43 -2.30 -3.70
N ALA A 76 6.32 -3.25 -3.97
CA ALA A 76 7.13 -3.27 -5.18
C ALA A 76 6.27 -3.35 -6.45
N VAL A 77 5.23 -4.20 -6.45
CA VAL A 77 4.29 -4.30 -7.57
C VAL A 77 3.57 -2.97 -7.79
N MET A 78 3.08 -2.32 -6.73
CA MET A 78 2.42 -1.01 -6.85
C MET A 78 3.35 0.06 -7.43
N VAL A 79 4.61 0.11 -7.00
CA VAL A 79 5.62 1.02 -7.55
C VAL A 79 5.90 0.72 -9.02
N VAL A 80 6.05 -0.55 -9.40
CA VAL A 80 6.29 -0.94 -10.80
C VAL A 80 5.12 -0.52 -11.68
N ILE A 81 3.88 -0.77 -11.25
CA ILE A 81 2.68 -0.35 -11.99
C ILE A 81 2.66 1.18 -12.12
N ALA A 82 2.90 1.93 -11.04
CA ALA A 82 2.94 3.38 -11.07
C ALA A 82 4.00 3.91 -12.06
N VAL A 83 5.21 3.35 -12.05
CA VAL A 83 6.29 3.74 -12.97
C VAL A 83 5.92 3.44 -14.43
N VAL A 84 5.31 2.28 -14.69
CA VAL A 84 4.83 1.93 -16.04
C VAL A 84 3.76 2.92 -16.51
N GLN A 85 2.80 3.26 -15.66
CA GLN A 85 1.75 4.23 -16.00
C GLN A 85 2.32 5.63 -16.25
N ILE A 86 3.21 6.12 -15.38
CA ILE A 86 3.91 7.40 -15.56
C ILE A 86 4.62 7.46 -16.91
N ARG A 87 5.30 6.38 -17.31
CA ARG A 87 5.98 6.32 -18.61
C ARG A 87 4.99 6.35 -19.78
N ARG A 88 3.86 5.64 -19.67
CA ARG A 88 2.81 5.61 -20.70
C ARG A 88 2.11 6.97 -20.85
N ASP A 89 1.96 7.71 -19.76
CA ASP A 89 1.32 9.03 -19.73
C ASP A 89 2.26 10.18 -20.16
N GLY A 90 3.46 9.86 -20.67
CA GLY A 90 4.43 10.85 -21.17
C GLY A 90 5.38 11.42 -20.10
N GLY A 91 5.49 10.74 -18.96
CA GLY A 91 6.52 10.99 -17.95
C GLY A 91 6.05 11.83 -16.76
N TRP A 92 6.98 12.05 -15.83
CA TRP A 92 6.70 12.72 -14.55
C TRP A 92 6.17 14.14 -14.71
N GLY A 93 6.65 14.88 -15.72
CA GLY A 93 6.17 16.25 -15.99
C GLY A 93 4.67 16.29 -16.30
N ASN A 94 4.20 15.35 -17.13
CA ASN A 94 2.78 15.25 -17.49
C ASN A 94 1.92 14.82 -16.31
N LEU A 95 2.40 13.87 -15.49
CA LEU A 95 1.74 13.51 -14.24
C LEU A 95 1.53 14.76 -13.36
N MET A 96 2.60 15.51 -13.10
CA MET A 96 2.55 16.68 -12.24
C MET A 96 1.67 17.80 -12.82
N ALA A 97 1.66 17.98 -14.15
CA ALA A 97 0.76 18.91 -14.81
C ALA A 97 -0.71 18.49 -14.62
N ALA A 98 -1.03 17.21 -14.85
CA ALA A 98 -2.36 16.65 -14.70
C ALA A 98 -2.89 16.72 -13.26
N LEU A 99 -2.01 16.67 -12.27
CA LEU A 99 -2.36 16.85 -10.86
C LEU A 99 -2.67 18.31 -10.51
N ARG A 100 -2.09 19.29 -11.22
CA ARG A 100 -2.32 20.73 -10.96
C ARG A 100 -3.56 21.28 -11.64
N THR A 101 -3.93 20.72 -12.78
CA THR A 101 -5.12 21.13 -13.56
C THR A 101 -6.37 20.37 -13.15
N GLY A 102 -6.28 19.60 -12.06
CA GLY A 102 -7.27 18.64 -11.64
C GLY A 102 -8.22 19.09 -10.56
#